data_AF-A0A261F8K2-F1
#
_entry.id   AF-A0A261F8K2-F1
#
_cell.length_a   1.000
_cell.length_b   1.000
_cell.length_c   1.000
_cell.angle_alpha   90.00
_cell.angle_beta   90.00
_cell.angle_gamma   90.00
#
_symmetry.space_group_name_H-M   'P 1'
#
loop_
_entity.id
_entity.type
_entity.pdbx_description
1 polymer ?
#
loop_
_entity_poly.entity_id
_entity_poly.type
_entity_poly.pdbx_seq_one_letter_code
_entity_poly.pdbx_strand_id
1 'polypeptide(L)'
;MKLAPILDPGARRPGPKPAQVDLHRVFFIGTTLWLIAGIVCLILVLLGKHATGALIVCVSGMIIGVLLLIWEHFNRWYYRRLGNQK
;
A
#
# COMPACT_ATOMS: atom_id res chain seq x y z
N MET A 1 -38.46 -1.69 9.68
CA MET A 1 -37.06 -1.78 9.21
C MET A 1 -36.89 -3.12 8.50
N LYS A 2 -36.38 -3.15 7.27
CA LYS A 2 -36.37 -4.35 6.42
C LYS A 2 -35.20 -5.27 6.83
N LEU A 3 -35.44 -6.17 7.80
CA LEU A 3 -34.48 -7.15 8.33
C LEU A 3 -34.19 -8.32 7.36
N ALA A 4 -34.91 -8.39 6.23
CA ALA A 4 -34.78 -9.41 5.21
C ALA A 4 -33.33 -9.72 4.76
N PRO A 5 -32.39 -8.76 4.63
CA PRO A 5 -31.03 -9.05 4.17
C PRO A 5 -30.13 -9.75 5.18
N ILE A 6 -30.51 -9.81 6.47
CA ILE A 6 -29.74 -10.48 7.53
C ILE A 6 -30.17 -11.95 7.65
N LEU A 7 -31.46 -12.24 7.43
CA LEU A 7 -32.05 -13.58 7.58
C LEU A 7 -32.00 -14.40 6.28
N ASP A 8 -32.01 -13.76 5.12
CA ASP A 8 -31.93 -14.42 3.82
C ASP A 8 -30.66 -13.99 3.07
N PRO A 9 -29.62 -14.86 2.99
CA PRO A 9 -28.40 -14.55 2.25
C PRO A 9 -28.65 -14.37 0.75
N GLY A 10 -29.74 -14.89 0.19
CA GLY A 10 -30.16 -14.71 -1.20
C GLY A 10 -30.79 -13.34 -1.50
N ALA A 11 -31.30 -12.65 -0.47
CA ALA A 11 -31.83 -11.28 -0.59
C ALA A 11 -30.73 -10.19 -0.53
N ARG A 12 -29.45 -10.59 -0.40
CA ARG A 12 -28.32 -9.67 -0.31
C ARG A 12 -28.02 -9.10 -1.70
N ARG A 13 -28.09 -7.77 -1.84
CA ARG A 13 -27.62 -7.10 -3.06
C ARG A 13 -26.16 -7.50 -3.31
N PRO A 14 -25.75 -7.75 -4.57
CA PRO A 14 -24.36 -8.01 -4.88
C PRO A 14 -23.50 -6.87 -4.33
N GLY A 15 -22.39 -7.23 -3.68
CA GLY A 15 -21.47 -6.26 -3.10
C GLY A 15 -21.00 -5.26 -4.17
N PRO A 16 -20.74 -3.99 -3.80
CA PRO A 16 -20.21 -3.02 -4.74
C PRO A 16 -18.93 -3.60 -5.36
N LYS A 17 -18.75 -3.37 -6.67
CA LYS A 17 -17.53 -3.79 -7.35
C LYS A 17 -16.34 -3.14 -6.64
N PRO A 18 -15.26 -3.88 -6.35
CA PRO A 18 -14.09 -3.32 -5.69
C PRO A 18 -13.57 -2.12 -6.49
N ALA A 19 -13.22 -1.05 -5.79
CA ALA A 19 -12.66 0.14 -6.42
C ALA A 19 -11.36 -0.25 -7.14
N GLN A 20 -11.32 -0.01 -8.45
CA GLN A 20 -10.17 -0.31 -9.28
C GLN A 20 -9.14 0.82 -9.11
N VAL A 21 -8.47 0.81 -7.97
CA VAL A 21 -7.33 1.70 -7.72
C VAL A 21 -6.04 0.96 -8.04
N ASP A 22 -5.17 1.58 -8.82
CA ASP A 22 -3.83 1.04 -9.08
C ASP A 22 -2.96 1.21 -7.84
N LEU A 23 -3.05 0.23 -6.95
CA LEU A 23 -2.37 0.22 -5.66
C LEU A 23 -0.84 0.28 -5.82
N HIS A 24 -0.32 -0.40 -6.84
CA HIS A 24 1.09 -0.31 -7.24
C HIS A 24 1.55 1.13 -7.49
N ARG A 25 0.72 1.95 -8.17
CA ARG A 25 1.04 3.34 -8.47
C ARG A 25 1.09 4.19 -7.20
N VAL A 26 0.12 3.99 -6.30
CA VAL A 26 0.06 4.71 -5.02
C VAL A 26 1.27 4.36 -4.14
N PHE A 27 1.59 3.07 -4.00
CA PHE A 27 2.75 2.63 -3.21
C PHE A 27 4.07 3.08 -3.81
N PHE A 28 4.19 3.11 -5.14
CA PHE A 28 5.39 3.59 -5.81
C PHE A 28 5.61 5.08 -5.53
N ILE A 29 4.58 5.91 -5.74
CA ILE A 29 4.65 7.36 -5.45
C ILE A 29 5.01 7.61 -3.98
N GLY A 30 4.35 6.92 -3.05
CA GLY A 30 4.64 7.04 -1.62
C GLY A 30 6.08 6.68 -1.29
N THR A 31 6.59 5.56 -1.83
CA THR A 31 7.96 5.11 -1.61
C THR A 31 8.98 6.09 -2.20
N THR A 32 8.72 6.65 -3.38
CA THR A 32 9.58 7.67 -3.99
C THR A 32 9.62 8.94 -3.16
N LEU A 33 8.49 9.39 -2.61
CA LEU A 33 8.43 10.55 -1.73
C LEU A 33 9.24 10.32 -0.45
N TRP A 34 9.13 9.13 0.16
CA TRP A 34 9.93 8.77 1.33
C TRP A 34 11.44 8.74 1.03
N LEU A 35 11.83 8.27 -0.16
CA LEU A 35 13.23 8.28 -0.60
C LEU A 35 13.77 9.71 -0.72
N ILE A 36 13.02 10.60 -1.37
CA ILE A 36 13.42 12.01 -1.52
C ILE A 36 13.55 12.67 -0.15
N ALA A 37 12.56 12.49 0.73
CA ALA A 37 12.59 13.03 2.08
C ALA A 37 13.77 12.46 2.89
N GLY A 38 14.07 11.17 2.74
CA GLY A 38 15.21 10.51 3.36
C GLY A 38 16.55 11.09 2.90
N ILE A 39 16.72 11.36 1.60
CA ILE A 39 17.91 12.01 1.05
C ILE A 39 18.09 13.40 1.66
N VAL A 40 17.03 14.20 1.73
CA VAL A 40 17.08 15.54 2.35
C VAL A 40 17.46 15.44 3.83
N CYS A 41 16.84 14.52 4.58
CA CYS A 41 17.17 14.30 5.99
C CYS A 41 18.63 13.84 6.18
N LEU A 42 19.13 12.98 5.30
CA LEU A 42 20.50 12.50 5.34
C LEU A 42 21.48 13.66 5.13
N ILE A 43 21.24 14.53 4.14
CA ILE A 43 22.05 15.73 3.91
C ILE A 43 22.03 16.64 5.15
N LEU A 44 20.88 16.87 5.77
CA LEU A 44 20.77 17.68 6.99
C LEU A 44 21.58 17.09 8.15
N VAL A 45 21.56 15.76 8.33
CA VAL A 45 22.38 15.07 9.33
C VAL A 45 23.87 15.23 9.04
N LEU A 46 24.29 15.10 7.78
CA LEU A 46 25.69 15.29 7.36
C LEU A 46 26.17 16.74 7.57
N LEU A 47 25.27 17.71 7.48
CA LEU A 47 25.53 19.12 7.81
C LEU A 47 25.48 19.41 9.33
N GLY A 48 25.36 18.38 10.18
CA GLY A 48 25.35 18.51 11.63
C GLY A 48 24.03 18.99 12.22
N LYS A 49 22.92 18.97 11.47
CA LYS A 49 21.59 19.29 12.02
C LYS A 49 21.00 18.06 12.72
N HIS A 50 20.26 18.29 13.80
CA HIS A 50 19.54 17.25 14.52
C HIS A 50 18.30 16.77 13.73
N ALA A 51 18.54 15.96 12.69
CA ALA A 51 17.50 15.37 11.85
C ALA A 51 17.51 13.83 11.87
N THR A 52 18.25 13.21 12.80
CA THR A 52 18.36 11.75 12.93
C THR A 52 17.02 11.06 13.16
N GLY A 53 16.14 11.64 13.98
CA GLY A 53 14.78 11.13 14.19
C GLY A 53 13.95 11.14 12.89
N ALA A 54 13.98 12.26 12.15
CA ALA A 54 13.29 12.37 10.87
C ALA A 54 13.84 11.38 9.83
N LEU A 55 15.16 11.16 9.82
CA LEU A 55 15.82 10.18 8.96
C LEU A 55 15.34 8.75 9.27
N ILE A 56 15.24 8.36 10.55
CA ILE A 56 14.73 7.04 10.96
C ILE A 56 13.28 6.84 10.50
N VAL A 57 12.44 7.87 10.64
CA VAL A 57 11.05 7.83 10.14
C VAL A 57 11.02 7.66 8.62
N CYS A 58 11.88 8.38 7.89
CA CYS A 58 11.95 8.24 6.44
C CYS A 58 12.38 6.85 5.99
N VAL A 59 13.40 6.28 6.64
CA VAL A 59 13.88 4.91 6.37
C VAL A 59 12.79 3.89 6.68
N SER A 60 12.07 4.05 7.80
CA SER A 60 10.95 3.18 8.15
C SER A 60 9.83 3.25 7.10
N GLY A 61 9.49 4.46 6.65
CA GLY A 61 8.52 4.68 5.58
C GLY A 61 8.92 4.02 4.25
N MET A 62 10.21 4.11 3.87
CA MET A 62 10.74 3.40 2.70
C MET A 62 10.64 1.88 2.85
N ILE A 63 11.02 1.32 4.00
CA ILE A 63 10.95 -0.13 4.25
C ILE A 63 9.50 -0.63 4.11
N ILE A 64 8.55 0.06 4.74
CA ILE A 64 7.14 -0.28 4.65
C ILE A 64 6.65 -0.17 3.20
N GLY A 65 7.01 0.91 2.49
CA GLY A 65 6.63 1.11 1.09
C GLY A 65 7.15 0.00 0.17
N VAL A 66 8.41 -0.41 0.32
CA VAL A 66 9.02 -1.51 -0.44
C VAL A 66 8.33 -2.85 -0.13
N LEU A 67 8.05 -3.14 1.14
CA LEU A 67 7.33 -4.36 1.53
C LEU A 67 5.92 -4.42 0.90
N LEU A 68 5.21 -3.29 0.87
CA LEU A 68 3.89 -3.18 0.24
C LEU A 68 3.95 -3.34 -1.28
N LEU A 69 4.98 -2.81 -1.94
CA LEU A 69 5.22 -3.01 -3.38
C LEU A 69 5.48 -4.48 -3.71
N ILE A 70 6.33 -5.15 -2.91
CA ILE A 70 6.63 -6.57 -3.04
C ILE A 70 5.33 -7.39 -2.85
N TRP A 71 4.56 -7.08 -1.81
CA TRP A 71 3.29 -7.74 -1.54
C TRP A 71 2.32 -7.58 -2.72
N GLU A 72 2.14 -6.37 -3.26
CA GLU A 72 1.25 -6.12 -4.40
C GLU A 72 1.71 -6.87 -5.66
N HIS A 73 3.02 -6.98 -5.88
CA HIS A 73 3.58 -7.76 -6.98
C HIS A 73 3.23 -9.25 -6.86
N PHE A 74 3.44 -9.84 -5.67
CA PHE A 74 3.08 -11.24 -5.41
C PHE A 74 1.57 -11.49 -5.47
N ASN A 75 0.78 -10.56 -4.93
CA ASN A 75 -0.67 -10.64 -4.94
C ASN A 75 -1.20 -10.69 -6.39
N ARG A 76 -0.76 -9.77 -7.26
CA ARG A 76 -1.11 -9.78 -8.70
C ARG A 76 -0.66 -11.06 -9.41
N TRP A 77 0.49 -11.61 -9.03
CA TRP A 77 0.99 -12.87 -9.59
C TRP A 77 0.13 -14.07 -9.17
N TYR A 78 -0.27 -14.14 -7.90
CA TYR A 78 -1.14 -15.19 -7.39
C TYR A 78 -2.53 -15.16 -8.04
N TYR A 79 -3.13 -13.97 -8.21
CA TYR A 79 -4.41 -13.83 -8.92
C TYR A 79 -4.34 -14.33 -10.37
N ARG A 80 -3.26 -14.04 -11.10
CA ARG A 80 -3.07 -14.53 -12.47
C ARG A 80 -2.97 -16.06 -12.53
N ARG A 81 -2.34 -16.68 -11.52
CA ARG A 81 -2.27 -18.14 -11.43
C ARG A 81 -3.62 -18.78 -11.13
N LEU A 82 -4.40 -18.21 -10.21
CA LEU A 82 -5.75 -18.71 -9.91
C LEU A 82 -6.71 -18.57 -11.09
N GLY A 83 -6.60 -17.50 -11.89
CA GLY A 83 -7.41 -17.32 -13.09
C GLY A 83 -7.14 -18.34 -14.20
N ASN A 84 -5.93 -18.90 -14.25
CA ASN A 84 -5.51 -19.88 -15.26
C ASN A 84 -5.77 -21.34 -14.85
N GLN A 85 -6.39 -21.60 -13.69
CA GLN A 85 -6.76 -22.95 -13.22
C GLN A 85 -8.23 -23.30 -13.55
N LYS A 86 -8.81 -22.65 -14.56
CA LYS A 86 -10.19 -22.88 -15.00
C LYS A 86 -10.24 -23.70 -16.28
#